data_AF-A0A9X6NZ49-F1
#
_entry.id   AF-A0A9X6NZ49-F1
#
_cell.length_a   1.000
_cell.length_b   1.000
_cell.length_c   1.000
_cell.angle_alpha   90.00
_cell.angle_beta   90.00
_cell.angle_gamma   90.00
#
_symmetry.space_group_name_H-M   'P 1'
#
loop_
_entity.id
_entity.type
_entity.pdbx_description
1 polymer ?
#
loop_
_entity_poly.entity_id
_entity_poly.type
_entity_poly.pdbx_seq_one_letter_code
_entity_poly.pdbx_strand_id
1 'polypeptide(L)'
;SKSLSNSVSMSESLSNSVSMSESLSNSVSMSESLSNSVSMSESLSNSVSMSESLSNSVSMSESLSNSVSMSESLSNSVSMSESLSNSVSMSESLSNSVSMSESLSNSVSMSESLSNSVSMSESLSNSVSMSESLSNSVSMSESLSNSVSMSESLSNSVSMSESLSNSVSMSESLSNSVSMSESLSNSVSMSESLSNSVSMSESLSNSVSMSESLSNSVSMSESLS
;
A
#
# COMPACT_ATOMS: atom_id res chain seq x y z
N SER A 1 24.14 -13.62 -33.05
CA SER A 1 23.54 -12.32 -32.67
C SER A 1 22.53 -12.57 -31.55
N LYS A 2 22.26 -11.57 -30.71
CA LYS A 2 21.38 -11.66 -29.52
C LYS A 2 21.73 -12.79 -28.53
N SER A 3 22.80 -12.58 -27.77
CA SER A 3 22.85 -13.03 -26.38
C SER A 3 22.25 -11.92 -25.50
N LEU A 4 20.99 -12.07 -25.11
CA LEU A 4 20.38 -11.38 -23.97
C LEU A 4 19.43 -12.40 -23.31
N SER A 5 19.55 -12.60 -22.00
CA SER A 5 18.67 -13.48 -21.20
C SER A 5 17.22 -12.94 -21.24
N ASN A 6 16.13 -13.69 -21.01
CA ASN A 6 15.83 -14.92 -20.26
C ASN A 6 15.65 -14.82 -18.72
N SER A 7 14.57 -15.41 -18.17
CA SER A 7 14.04 -15.19 -16.80
C SER A 7 13.48 -16.48 -16.12
N VAL A 8 12.66 -16.31 -15.05
CA VAL A 8 11.82 -17.29 -14.32
C VAL A 8 12.39 -17.80 -12.97
N SER A 9 11.48 -18.24 -12.10
CA SER A 9 11.63 -18.71 -10.71
C SER A 9 10.52 -19.72 -10.36
N MET A 10 10.67 -20.46 -9.23
CA MET A 10 9.59 -21.03 -8.40
C MET A 10 10.20 -21.61 -7.09
N SER A 11 9.42 -21.78 -6.02
CA SER A 11 9.89 -22.44 -4.77
C SER A 11 8.75 -23.17 -4.03
N GLU A 12 9.07 -24.33 -3.44
CA GLU A 12 8.26 -25.14 -2.50
C GLU A 12 9.19 -25.68 -1.38
N SER A 13 8.68 -26.26 -0.29
CA SER A 13 9.50 -26.47 0.92
C SER A 13 8.96 -27.46 1.98
N LEU A 14 9.66 -27.55 3.13
CA LEU A 14 9.09 -27.94 4.44
C LEU A 14 9.79 -27.25 5.63
N SER A 15 10.31 -26.05 5.38
CA SER A 15 10.97 -25.04 6.23
C SER A 15 11.62 -24.02 5.26
N ASN A 16 12.05 -22.85 5.74
CA ASN A 16 12.96 -21.94 5.01
C ASN A 16 12.39 -21.23 3.76
N SER A 17 13.08 -21.30 2.60
CA SER A 17 13.20 -20.22 1.59
C SER A 17 14.02 -20.68 0.34
N VAL A 18 14.24 -19.96 -0.78
CA VAL A 18 14.15 -18.52 -1.21
C VAL A 18 13.85 -18.45 -2.73
N SER A 19 13.49 -17.31 -3.33
CA SER A 19 13.53 -17.15 -4.81
C SER A 19 13.61 -15.72 -5.40
N MET A 20 14.82 -15.22 -5.66
CA MET A 20 15.09 -13.99 -6.45
C MET A 20 15.24 -14.26 -7.96
N SER A 21 15.00 -13.26 -8.85
CA SER A 21 15.37 -13.34 -10.29
C SER A 21 15.58 -11.99 -11.00
N GLU A 22 16.85 -11.60 -11.25
CA GLU A 22 17.26 -10.30 -11.83
C GLU A 22 17.40 -10.24 -13.38
N SER A 23 16.56 -9.41 -14.01
CA SER A 23 16.98 -8.24 -14.83
C SER A 23 17.18 -8.26 -16.36
N LEU A 24 17.23 -7.03 -16.91
CA LEU A 24 17.46 -6.59 -18.30
C LEU A 24 16.32 -6.77 -19.32
N SER A 25 15.56 -7.87 -19.29
CA SER A 25 14.48 -8.16 -20.25
C SER A 25 13.41 -9.12 -19.69
N ASN A 26 13.40 -9.30 -18.37
CA ASN A 26 13.22 -10.56 -17.67
C ASN A 26 12.49 -10.39 -16.36
N SER A 27 11.67 -11.39 -16.03
CA SER A 27 10.79 -11.32 -14.88
C SER A 27 10.46 -12.71 -14.35
N VAL A 28 10.09 -12.74 -13.06
CA VAL A 28 9.30 -13.74 -12.30
C VAL A 28 10.09 -14.38 -11.15
N SER A 29 9.55 -14.19 -9.94
CA SER A 29 9.73 -14.87 -8.64
C SER A 29 8.61 -15.91 -8.42
N MET A 30 8.67 -16.71 -7.34
CA MET A 30 7.53 -17.39 -6.66
C MET A 30 8.06 -18.27 -5.50
N SER A 31 7.28 -18.51 -4.43
CA SER A 31 7.73 -19.26 -3.23
C SER A 31 6.59 -19.77 -2.32
N GLU A 32 6.69 -21.00 -1.79
CA GLU A 32 5.69 -21.69 -0.93
C GLU A 32 6.31 -22.48 0.27
N SER A 33 5.46 -23.02 1.18
CA SER A 33 5.77 -23.00 2.63
C SER A 33 5.71 -24.27 3.49
N LEU A 34 6.47 -24.27 4.61
CA LEU A 34 5.96 -24.55 5.96
C LEU A 34 6.88 -23.98 7.07
N SER A 35 6.56 -22.79 7.62
CA SER A 35 7.40 -21.94 8.52
C SER A 35 8.49 -21.13 7.79
N ASN A 36 8.08 -20.25 6.86
CA ASN A 36 8.92 -19.81 5.73
C ASN A 36 9.01 -18.29 5.49
N SER A 37 9.80 -17.93 4.47
CA SER A 37 10.00 -16.64 3.80
C SER A 37 10.70 -16.95 2.43
N VAL A 38 11.18 -16.11 1.50
CA VAL A 38 11.43 -14.68 1.29
C VAL A 38 11.57 -14.51 -0.26
N SER A 39 11.25 -13.34 -0.86
CA SER A 39 12.11 -12.51 -1.77
C SER A 39 12.62 -13.14 -3.11
N MET A 40 12.57 -12.53 -4.33
CA MET A 40 12.44 -11.11 -4.78
C MET A 40 12.48 -10.87 -6.33
N SER A 41 12.39 -9.60 -6.77
CA SER A 41 13.26 -8.76 -7.65
C SER A 41 14.21 -9.40 -8.70
N GLU A 42 14.60 -8.73 -9.81
CA GLU A 42 14.64 -7.27 -10.08
C GLU A 42 14.78 -6.83 -11.56
N SER A 43 14.45 -5.55 -11.80
CA SER A 43 15.05 -4.50 -12.65
C SER A 43 14.96 -4.48 -14.20
N LEU A 44 14.53 -3.32 -14.73
CA LEU A 44 14.52 -2.88 -16.15
C LEU A 44 13.29 -3.15 -17.09
N SER A 45 12.05 -3.43 -16.62
CA SER A 45 10.77 -3.65 -17.38
C SER A 45 10.13 -5.07 -17.55
N ASN A 46 10.58 -6.23 -17.06
CA ASN A 46 11.10 -6.66 -15.76
C ASN A 46 10.17 -6.39 -14.57
N SER A 47 10.05 -7.41 -13.70
CA SER A 47 9.06 -7.65 -12.61
C SER A 47 9.36 -9.07 -12.05
N VAL A 48 8.59 -9.89 -11.32
CA VAL A 48 7.35 -9.84 -10.51
C VAL A 48 7.75 -10.64 -9.26
N SER A 49 7.46 -10.21 -8.04
CA SER A 49 7.69 -10.99 -6.81
C SER A 49 6.49 -11.90 -6.45
N MET A 50 6.73 -12.99 -5.70
CA MET A 50 5.68 -13.68 -4.91
C MET A 50 6.30 -14.56 -3.81
N SER A 51 5.69 -14.63 -2.62
CA SER A 51 6.03 -15.61 -1.57
C SER A 51 4.86 -15.88 -0.59
N GLU A 52 4.62 -17.15 -0.29
CA GLU A 52 3.58 -17.64 0.63
C GLU A 52 4.24 -18.31 1.86
N SER A 53 3.72 -18.11 3.08
CA SER A 53 4.37 -18.68 4.27
C SER A 53 3.50 -19.03 5.48
N LEU A 54 3.75 -20.20 6.08
CA LEU A 54 3.20 -20.52 7.41
C LEU A 54 3.86 -19.74 8.59
N SER A 55 4.72 -18.76 8.34
CA SER A 55 5.33 -17.90 9.38
C SER A 55 5.58 -16.46 8.89
N ASN A 56 6.75 -16.15 8.31
CA ASN A 56 7.17 -14.77 8.05
C ASN A 56 7.41 -14.51 6.56
N SER A 57 6.37 -14.38 5.74
CA SER A 57 6.55 -14.12 4.31
C SER A 57 7.08 -12.71 4.04
N VAL A 58 7.87 -12.58 2.97
CA VAL A 58 8.41 -11.31 2.49
C VAL A 58 8.59 -11.42 0.99
N SER A 59 8.33 -10.36 0.22
CA SER A 59 8.42 -10.32 -1.24
C SER A 59 8.78 -8.89 -1.66
N MET A 60 9.61 -8.65 -2.68
CA MET A 60 9.77 -7.29 -3.24
C MET A 60 10.09 -7.34 -4.74
N SER A 61 9.88 -6.25 -5.50
CA SER A 61 10.28 -6.15 -6.91
C SER A 61 10.63 -4.71 -7.30
N GLU A 62 11.72 -4.47 -8.01
CA GLU A 62 12.09 -3.14 -8.58
C GLU A 62 12.04 -3.18 -10.14
N SER A 63 11.69 -2.12 -10.89
CA SER A 63 11.87 -2.11 -12.36
C SER A 63 11.78 -0.77 -13.12
N LEU A 64 12.46 -0.61 -14.28
CA LEU A 64 12.24 0.57 -15.15
C LEU A 64 10.89 0.58 -15.92
N SER A 65 10.00 -0.40 -15.73
CA SER A 65 8.61 -0.26 -16.21
C SER A 65 7.60 -0.77 -15.18
N ASN A 66 7.27 -2.07 -15.17
CA ASN A 66 6.09 -2.57 -14.48
C ASN A 66 6.48 -3.53 -13.35
N SER A 67 6.62 -3.02 -12.13
CA SER A 67 6.93 -3.84 -10.95
C SER A 67 5.66 -4.34 -10.26
N VAL A 68 5.69 -5.59 -9.78
CA VAL A 68 4.58 -6.23 -9.06
C VAL A 68 5.17 -7.09 -7.95
N SER A 69 4.62 -7.08 -6.74
CA SER A 69 5.09 -7.91 -5.63
C SER A 69 3.96 -8.30 -4.69
N MET A 70 3.78 -9.59 -4.39
CA MET A 70 2.81 -10.01 -3.37
C MET A 70 3.38 -10.98 -2.32
N SER A 71 2.83 -10.92 -1.10
CA SER A 71 3.27 -11.70 0.07
C SER A 71 2.08 -12.17 0.92
N GLU A 72 1.99 -13.47 1.24
CA GLU A 72 0.93 -14.06 2.10
C GLU A 72 1.53 -14.79 3.31
N SER A 73 0.97 -14.64 4.53
CA SER A 73 1.44 -15.47 5.66
C SER A 73 0.51 -15.72 6.86
N LEU A 74 0.82 -16.77 7.62
CA LEU A 74 0.16 -17.02 8.92
C LEU A 74 0.70 -16.20 10.10
N SER A 75 1.79 -15.43 9.96
CA SER A 75 2.29 -14.56 11.02
C SER A 75 2.62 -13.15 10.50
N ASN A 76 3.77 -12.96 9.84
CA ASN A 76 4.18 -11.63 9.38
C ASN A 76 4.41 -11.63 7.86
N SER A 77 3.78 -10.71 7.15
CA SER A 77 3.89 -10.59 5.69
C SER A 77 4.40 -9.20 5.31
N VAL A 78 5.29 -9.11 4.31
CA VAL A 78 5.86 -7.84 3.83
C VAL A 78 5.96 -7.85 2.30
N SER A 79 5.51 -6.80 1.63
CA SER A 79 5.64 -6.66 0.18
C SER A 79 6.15 -5.26 -0.23
N MET A 80 7.17 -5.14 -1.08
CA MET A 80 7.57 -3.84 -1.66
C MET A 80 7.59 -3.86 -3.20
N SER A 81 7.32 -2.74 -3.84
CA SER A 81 7.38 -2.63 -5.30
C SER A 81 7.87 -1.26 -5.75
N GLU A 82 8.99 -1.14 -6.46
CA GLU A 82 9.52 0.14 -6.97
C GLU A 82 9.53 0.17 -8.52
N SER A 83 9.22 1.30 -9.17
CA SER A 83 9.35 1.38 -10.63
C SER A 83 9.50 2.76 -11.30
N LEU A 84 10.00 2.80 -12.54
CA LEU A 84 9.90 4.02 -13.39
C LEU A 84 8.59 4.14 -14.19
N SER A 85 7.65 3.19 -14.10
CA SER A 85 6.31 3.35 -14.71
C SER A 85 5.19 2.92 -13.76
N ASN A 86 4.93 1.62 -13.61
CA ASN A 86 3.80 1.12 -12.83
C ASN A 86 4.28 0.20 -11.72
N SER A 87 3.89 0.47 -10.48
CA SER A 87 4.25 -0.36 -9.32
C SER A 87 3.01 -0.88 -8.60
N VAL A 88 3.05 -2.15 -8.20
CA VAL A 88 1.94 -2.81 -7.47
C VAL A 88 2.51 -3.66 -6.34
N SER A 89 1.98 -3.51 -5.13
CA SER A 89 2.40 -4.29 -3.97
C SER A 89 1.24 -4.74 -3.09
N MET A 90 1.05 -6.04 -2.85
CA MET A 90 0.02 -6.58 -1.92
C MET A 90 0.67 -7.37 -0.78
N SER A 91 0.16 -7.24 0.44
CA SER A 91 0.56 -8.08 1.58
C SER A 91 -0.66 -8.54 2.38
N GLU A 92 -0.75 -9.83 2.70
CA GLU A 92 -1.85 -10.40 3.49
C GLU A 92 -1.32 -11.26 4.66
N SER A 93 -1.90 -11.15 5.88
CA SER A 93 -1.46 -11.97 7.01
C SER A 93 -2.44 -12.22 8.16
N LEU A 94 -2.21 -13.28 8.95
CA LEU A 94 -2.91 -13.49 10.23
C LEU A 94 -2.37 -12.70 11.43
N SER A 95 -1.23 -11.99 11.32
CA SER A 95 -0.74 -11.14 12.43
C SER A 95 -0.34 -9.74 11.95
N ASN A 96 0.80 -9.56 11.28
CA ASN A 96 1.24 -8.23 10.84
C ASN A 96 1.54 -8.23 9.34
N SER A 97 0.91 -7.32 8.60
CA SER A 97 1.05 -7.18 7.15
C SER A 97 1.59 -5.79 6.81
N VAL A 98 2.49 -5.71 5.83
CA VAL A 98 3.12 -4.44 5.41
C VAL A 98 3.26 -4.43 3.89
N SER A 99 2.84 -3.37 3.20
CA SER A 99 2.99 -3.25 1.75
C SER A 99 3.38 -1.85 1.29
N MET A 100 4.43 -1.71 0.48
CA MET A 100 4.91 -0.41 -0.04
C MET A 100 5.01 -0.41 -1.57
N SER A 101 4.68 0.71 -2.22
CA SER A 101 4.72 0.81 -3.68
C SER A 101 5.19 2.19 -4.16
N GLU A 102 6.34 2.30 -4.83
CA GLU A 102 6.91 3.56 -5.34
C GLU A 102 6.94 3.58 -6.89
N SER A 103 6.58 4.70 -7.54
CA SER A 103 6.67 4.80 -9.01
C SER A 103 6.89 6.20 -9.60
N LEU A 104 7.35 6.28 -10.87
CA LEU A 104 7.30 7.53 -11.66
C LEU A 104 6.00 7.74 -12.46
N SER A 105 5.07 6.77 -12.53
CA SER A 105 3.75 7.01 -13.14
C SER A 105 2.61 6.59 -12.22
N ASN A 106 2.35 5.28 -12.06
CA ASN A 106 1.20 4.80 -11.29
C ASN A 106 1.62 3.81 -10.20
N SER A 107 1.28 4.07 -8.95
CA SER A 107 1.69 3.25 -7.81
C SER A 107 0.49 2.77 -7.01
N VAL A 108 0.42 1.48 -6.72
CA VAL A 108 -0.68 0.83 -5.99
C VAL A 108 -0.13 -0.03 -4.87
N SER A 109 -0.64 0.15 -3.65
CA SER A 109 -0.34 -0.73 -2.51
C SER A 109 -1.61 -1.20 -1.80
N MET A 110 -1.63 -2.46 -1.36
CA MET A 110 -2.67 -3.08 -0.52
C MET A 110 -2.03 -3.80 0.66
N SER A 111 -2.63 -3.71 1.85
CA SER A 111 -2.27 -4.57 2.97
C SER A 111 -3.52 -5.05 3.72
N GLU A 112 -3.64 -6.34 4.01
CA GLU A 112 -4.74 -6.91 4.81
C GLU A 112 -4.19 -7.73 5.99
N SER A 113 -4.82 -7.63 7.17
CA SER A 113 -4.37 -8.39 8.35
C SER A 113 -5.47 -8.74 9.36
N LEU A 114 -5.18 -9.67 10.28
CA LEU A 114 -6.00 -9.84 11.50
C LEU A 114 -5.52 -9.03 12.72
N SER A 115 -4.25 -8.61 12.78
CA SER A 115 -3.79 -7.64 13.79
C SER A 115 -3.42 -6.32 13.13
N ASN A 116 -2.16 -6.09 12.77
CA ASN A 116 -1.72 -4.79 12.24
C ASN A 116 -1.47 -4.86 10.73
N SER A 117 -2.07 -3.96 9.97
CA SER A 117 -1.89 -3.83 8.53
C SER A 117 -1.20 -2.50 8.24
N VAL A 118 -0.29 -2.41 7.27
CA VAL A 118 0.40 -1.16 6.91
C VAL A 118 0.52 -1.09 5.40
N SER A 119 0.07 -0.02 4.76
CA SER A 119 0.15 0.10 3.30
C SER A 119 0.58 1.49 2.88
N MET A 120 1.69 1.65 2.16
CA MET A 120 2.14 2.96 1.66
C MET A 120 2.31 2.96 0.14
N SER A 121 2.09 4.10 -0.51
CA SER A 121 2.31 4.21 -1.96
C SER A 121 2.76 5.63 -2.36
N GLU A 122 3.76 5.78 -3.23
CA GLU A 122 4.26 7.10 -3.68
C GLU A 122 4.36 7.14 -5.21
N SER A 123 4.03 8.27 -5.84
CA SER A 123 4.11 8.39 -7.31
C SER A 123 4.46 9.79 -7.84
N LEU A 124 4.51 9.94 -9.16
CA LEU A 124 4.45 11.25 -9.84
C LEU A 124 3.16 11.49 -10.64
N SER A 125 2.27 10.51 -10.85
CA SER A 125 1.07 10.69 -11.69
C SER A 125 -0.23 10.01 -11.26
N ASN A 126 -0.22 8.92 -10.49
CA ASN A 126 -1.38 8.37 -9.76
C ASN A 126 -0.87 7.43 -8.66
N SER A 127 -0.90 7.85 -7.40
CA SER A 127 -0.66 6.93 -6.29
C SER A 127 -1.98 6.52 -5.63
N VAL A 128 -2.02 5.29 -5.10
CA VAL A 128 -3.14 4.70 -4.34
C VAL A 128 -2.53 3.76 -3.30
N SER A 129 -2.95 3.86 -2.04
CA SER A 129 -2.59 2.89 -1.00
C SER A 129 -3.81 2.47 -0.19
N MET A 130 -3.90 1.21 0.21
CA MET A 130 -5.14 0.62 0.74
C MET A 130 -4.80 -0.33 1.89
N SER A 131 -5.50 -0.30 3.02
CA SER A 131 -5.06 -1.10 4.19
C SER A 131 -6.15 -1.46 5.20
N GLU A 132 -6.41 -2.75 5.39
CA GLU A 132 -7.59 -3.28 6.09
C GLU A 132 -7.25 -4.16 7.31
N SER A 133 -7.78 -3.75 8.48
CA SER A 133 -8.17 -4.59 9.63
C SER A 133 -7.07 -5.35 10.41
N LEU A 134 -7.36 -5.99 11.56
CA LEU A 134 -8.55 -5.88 12.44
C LEU A 134 -8.18 -5.39 13.86
N SER A 135 -6.89 -5.15 14.18
CA SER A 135 -6.45 -4.25 15.27
C SER A 135 -4.91 -4.05 15.27
N ASN A 136 -4.31 -3.04 14.62
CA ASN A 136 -4.89 -1.94 13.84
C ASN A 136 -4.13 -1.66 12.54
N SER A 137 -4.87 -1.23 11.52
CA SER A 137 -4.33 -0.83 10.22
C SER A 137 -3.58 0.53 10.28
N VAL A 138 -2.78 0.81 9.24
CA VAL A 138 -2.24 2.10 8.78
C VAL A 138 -2.20 2.06 7.24
N SER A 139 -2.37 3.19 6.55
CA SER A 139 -2.33 3.32 5.09
C SER A 139 -1.38 4.48 4.72
N MET A 140 -1.85 5.44 3.90
CA MET A 140 -1.22 6.69 3.45
C MET A 140 -0.47 6.59 2.12
N SER A 141 -0.52 7.66 1.33
CA SER A 141 0.14 7.72 0.02
C SER A 141 0.13 9.13 -0.57
N GLU A 142 1.17 9.53 -1.30
CA GLU A 142 1.33 10.93 -1.70
C GLU A 142 1.83 11.02 -3.16
N SER A 143 1.23 11.91 -3.95
CA SER A 143 1.71 12.28 -5.31
C SER A 143 0.85 13.36 -5.96
N LEU A 144 1.42 14.15 -6.89
CA LEU A 144 1.12 15.57 -7.04
C LEU A 144 0.10 16.01 -8.13
N SER A 145 -1.02 15.30 -8.33
CA SER A 145 -2.23 15.75 -9.09
C SER A 145 -3.33 14.64 -9.10
N ASN A 146 -3.44 13.85 -8.03
CA ASN A 146 -3.56 12.40 -8.21
C ASN A 146 -4.60 11.68 -7.34
N SER A 147 -4.60 11.81 -6.02
CA SER A 147 -4.32 10.65 -5.16
C SER A 147 -5.23 10.44 -3.91
N VAL A 148 -5.64 9.17 -3.69
CA VAL A 148 -5.33 8.35 -2.47
C VAL A 148 -6.37 7.92 -1.38
N SER A 149 -6.12 6.69 -0.93
CA SER A 149 -6.35 5.93 0.34
C SER A 149 -7.72 5.67 1.00
N MET A 150 -7.86 4.38 1.34
CA MET A 150 -8.48 3.81 2.56
C MET A 150 -7.32 3.05 3.30
N SER A 151 -7.34 2.53 4.53
CA SER A 151 -8.41 2.12 5.44
C SER A 151 -9.08 0.78 4.98
N GLU A 152 -9.72 -0.05 5.81
CA GLU A 152 -10.24 0.12 7.17
C GLU A 152 -9.69 -0.89 8.22
N SER A 153 -10.50 -1.39 9.17
CA SER A 153 -10.09 -1.31 10.58
C SER A 153 -10.94 -2.16 11.59
N LEU A 154 -10.49 -2.43 12.84
CA LEU A 154 -11.42 -2.59 14.00
C LEU A 154 -10.94 -2.27 15.46
N SER A 155 -9.85 -1.50 15.74
CA SER A 155 -9.62 -0.89 17.09
C SER A 155 -8.86 0.47 17.32
N ASN A 156 -8.39 1.35 16.41
CA ASN A 156 -8.65 1.52 14.97
C ASN A 156 -7.77 2.59 14.28
N SER A 157 -7.78 2.51 12.93
CA SER A 157 -7.75 3.58 11.89
C SER A 157 -6.55 4.52 11.66
N VAL A 158 -6.65 5.24 10.53
CA VAL A 158 -5.82 5.11 9.31
C VAL A 158 -6.11 6.28 8.35
N SER A 159 -5.22 6.55 7.38
CA SER A 159 -5.51 7.08 6.01
C SER A 159 -5.32 8.58 5.73
N MET A 160 -4.18 9.00 5.14
CA MET A 160 -3.93 10.37 4.62
C MET A 160 -3.43 10.41 3.16
N SER A 161 -3.43 11.61 2.55
CA SER A 161 -2.73 11.95 1.29
C SER A 161 -2.36 13.42 1.21
N GLU A 162 -1.33 13.70 0.39
CA GLU A 162 -0.99 15.02 -0.11
C GLU A 162 -0.80 15.00 -1.65
N SER A 163 -1.29 16.03 -2.35
CA SER A 163 -1.08 16.20 -3.81
C SER A 163 -1.00 17.66 -4.26
N LEU A 164 -0.83 17.88 -5.57
CA LEU A 164 -0.86 19.22 -6.18
C LEU A 164 -2.14 19.55 -6.95
N SER A 165 -3.16 18.66 -7.01
CA SER A 165 -4.39 19.01 -7.75
C SER A 165 -5.67 18.21 -7.42
N ASN A 166 -5.62 16.91 -7.13
CA ASN A 166 -6.80 16.10 -6.79
C ASN A 166 -6.40 15.04 -5.75
N SER A 167 -7.26 14.84 -4.76
CA SER A 167 -6.90 14.41 -3.40
C SER A 167 -8.24 14.33 -2.59
N VAL A 168 -8.56 13.47 -1.61
CA VAL A 168 -7.82 12.48 -0.78
C VAL A 168 -8.78 11.33 -0.34
N SER A 169 -8.89 11.05 0.97
CA SER A 169 -8.92 9.72 1.60
C SER A 169 -10.05 9.55 2.63
N MET A 170 -10.44 8.30 2.89
CA MET A 170 -11.51 7.91 3.82
C MET A 170 -10.98 7.05 4.97
N SER A 171 -11.70 7.02 6.10
CA SER A 171 -11.52 6.02 7.16
C SER A 171 -12.77 5.80 8.04
N GLU A 172 -13.47 4.67 7.89
CA GLU A 172 -14.41 4.13 8.89
C GLU A 172 -13.70 3.43 10.08
N SER A 173 -14.35 3.33 11.24
CA SER A 173 -13.85 2.54 12.38
C SER A 173 -14.82 2.26 13.54
N LEU A 174 -14.73 1.08 14.17
CA LEU A 174 -15.48 0.78 15.40
C LEU A 174 -14.99 1.46 16.71
N SER A 175 -14.01 2.38 16.64
CA SER A 175 -13.29 2.95 17.79
C SER A 175 -12.83 4.39 17.43
N ASN A 176 -11.52 4.67 17.36
CA ASN A 176 -10.98 5.95 16.89
C ASN A 176 -10.78 5.94 15.38
N SER A 177 -11.01 7.03 14.65
CA SER A 177 -10.79 7.16 13.21
C SER A 177 -10.24 8.53 12.87
N VAL A 178 -9.30 8.61 11.93
CA VAL A 178 -8.51 9.83 11.66
C VAL A 178 -8.07 9.87 10.19
N SER A 179 -8.67 10.74 9.38
CA SER A 179 -8.24 11.01 8.00
C SER A 179 -7.81 12.47 7.81
N MET A 180 -6.75 12.70 7.03
CA MET A 180 -6.24 14.02 6.65
C MET A 180 -6.03 14.11 5.14
N SER A 181 -6.12 15.33 4.62
CA SER A 181 -6.16 15.62 3.19
C SER A 181 -5.51 16.95 2.86
N GLU A 182 -4.41 16.96 2.11
CA GLU A 182 -3.83 18.21 1.56
C GLU A 182 -3.82 18.22 0.02
N SER A 183 -4.12 19.37 -0.60
CA SER A 183 -3.91 19.53 -2.05
C SER A 183 -3.86 20.97 -2.59
N LEU A 184 -3.06 21.20 -3.63
CA LEU A 184 -3.09 22.49 -4.35
C LEU A 184 -4.30 22.73 -5.27
N SER A 185 -5.31 21.84 -5.35
CA SER A 185 -6.60 22.21 -5.96
C SER A 185 -7.84 21.59 -5.26
N ASN A 186 -8.14 20.31 -5.42
CA ASN A 186 -9.31 19.67 -4.79
C ASN A 186 -8.86 18.64 -3.74
N SER A 187 -9.34 18.83 -2.51
CA SER A 187 -8.94 18.10 -1.32
C SER A 187 -10.20 17.56 -0.63
N VAL A 188 -10.25 16.27 -0.32
CA VAL A 188 -11.42 15.58 0.25
C VAL A 188 -10.96 14.60 1.31
N SER A 189 -11.21 14.91 2.59
CA SER A 189 -11.08 13.96 3.69
C SER A 189 -12.45 13.55 4.20
N MET A 190 -12.62 12.28 4.53
CA MET A 190 -13.82 11.79 5.21
C MET A 190 -13.39 10.81 6.32
N SER A 191 -14.11 10.78 7.44
CA SER A 191 -13.87 9.79 8.50
C SER A 191 -15.14 9.46 9.27
N GLU A 192 -15.37 8.18 9.56
CA GLU A 192 -16.55 7.69 10.28
C GLU A 192 -16.12 6.83 11.48
N SER A 193 -16.85 6.86 12.61
CA SER A 193 -16.58 5.89 13.69
C SER A 193 -17.68 5.64 14.72
N LEU A 194 -17.58 4.52 15.46
CA LEU A 194 -18.41 4.28 16.65
C LEU A 194 -17.89 4.96 17.94
N SER A 195 -16.67 5.52 17.96
CA SER A 195 -16.18 6.29 19.11
C SER A 195 -15.74 7.70 18.74
N ASN A 196 -14.53 7.91 18.22
CA ASN A 196 -13.99 9.23 17.95
C ASN A 196 -13.55 9.34 16.50
N SER A 197 -14.16 10.22 15.70
CA SER A 197 -13.78 10.47 14.30
C SER A 197 -13.10 11.84 14.17
N VAL A 198 -12.08 11.91 13.31
CA VAL A 198 -11.36 13.13 12.95
C VAL A 198 -11.16 13.15 11.44
N SER A 199 -11.51 14.27 10.81
CA SER A 199 -11.34 14.49 9.38
C SER A 199 -10.85 15.91 9.13
N MET A 200 -9.79 16.06 8.34
CA MET A 200 -9.18 17.37 8.03
C MET A 200 -8.88 17.48 6.54
N SER A 201 -9.25 18.60 5.93
CA SER A 201 -9.01 18.86 4.50
C SER A 201 -8.53 20.28 4.26
N GLU A 202 -7.33 20.43 3.71
CA GLU A 202 -6.72 21.73 3.39
C GLU A 202 -6.43 21.84 1.89
N SER A 203 -6.66 23.02 1.31
CA SER A 203 -6.42 23.24 -0.13
C SER A 203 -6.23 24.69 -0.57
N LEU A 204 -5.70 24.86 -1.79
CA LEU A 204 -5.69 26.16 -2.50
C LEU A 204 -6.93 26.46 -3.37
N SER A 205 -7.91 25.55 -3.46
CA SER A 205 -9.14 25.82 -4.23
C SER A 205 -10.41 25.29 -3.55
N ASN A 206 -10.61 23.97 -3.49
CA ASN A 206 -11.79 23.35 -2.88
C ASN A 206 -11.40 22.27 -1.88
N SER A 207 -11.66 22.50 -0.60
CA SER A 207 -11.51 21.53 0.48
C SER A 207 -12.88 21.04 0.97
N VAL A 208 -13.02 19.73 1.15
CA VAL A 208 -14.19 19.09 1.74
C VAL A 208 -13.72 18.19 2.87
N SER A 209 -14.33 18.33 4.04
CA SER A 209 -14.12 17.45 5.17
C SER A 209 -15.45 17.02 5.79
N MET A 210 -15.60 15.73 6.07
CA MET A 210 -16.73 15.18 6.83
C MET A 210 -16.23 14.25 7.94
N SER A 211 -16.81 14.39 9.14
CA SER A 211 -16.54 13.52 10.28
C SER A 211 -17.85 13.09 10.93
N GLU A 212 -18.13 11.79 10.92
CA GLU A 212 -19.35 11.19 11.49
C GLU A 212 -18.98 10.26 12.64
N SER A 213 -19.67 10.34 13.79
CA SER A 213 -19.48 9.36 14.86
C SER A 213 -20.59 9.28 15.89
N LEU A 214 -20.59 8.21 16.67
CA LEU A 214 -21.49 8.02 17.82
C LEU A 214 -21.00 8.67 19.13
N SER A 215 -19.77 9.20 19.22
CA SER A 215 -19.27 9.87 20.44
C SER A 215 -18.69 11.27 20.19
N ASN A 216 -17.55 11.39 19.49
CA ASN A 216 -16.94 12.69 19.20
C ASN A 216 -16.46 12.75 17.73
N SER A 217 -17.08 13.59 16.91
CA SER A 217 -16.61 13.90 15.56
C SER A 217 -15.93 15.28 15.50
N VAL A 218 -14.85 15.38 14.73
CA VAL A 218 -14.14 16.62 14.43
C VAL A 218 -13.93 16.71 12.93
N SER A 219 -14.50 17.72 12.29
CA SER A 219 -14.25 18.05 10.88
C SER A 219 -13.66 19.45 10.79
N MET A 220 -12.57 19.62 10.02
CA MET A 220 -12.11 20.94 9.56
C MET A 220 -11.84 20.93 8.06
N SER A 221 -12.22 22.00 7.39
CA SER A 221 -11.94 22.25 5.98
C SER A 221 -11.38 23.67 5.83
N GLU A 222 -10.20 23.81 5.22
CA GLU A 222 -9.54 25.10 4.98
C GLU A 222 -9.20 25.30 3.49
N SER A 223 -9.74 26.36 2.90
CA SER A 223 -9.55 26.75 1.50
C SER A 223 -8.89 28.12 1.43
N LEU A 224 -7.67 28.19 0.91
CA LEU A 224 -6.84 29.41 0.85
C LEU A 224 -7.19 30.36 -0.32
N SER A 225 -8.46 30.38 -0.76
CA SER A 225 -8.95 31.04 -1.98
C SER A 225 -9.76 32.33 -1.76
#